data_AF-A0A1B9NU37-F1
#
_entry.id   AF-A0A1B9NU37-F1
#
_cell.length_a   1.000
_cell.length_b   1.000
_cell.length_c   1.000
_cell.angle_alpha   90.00
_cell.angle_beta   90.00
_cell.angle_gamma   90.00
#
_symmetry.space_group_name_H-M   'P 1'
#
loop_
_entity.id
_entity.type
_entity.pdbx_description
1 polymer ?
#
loop_
_entity_poly.entity_id
_entity_poly.type
_entity_poly.pdbx_seq_one_letter_code
_entity_poly.pdbx_strand_id
1 'polypeptide(L)'
;MSKHYTKSYPEEYRKEAVRLADQKDRTTASVAKELGLHPNQIYNWRRQFNLLTNKQFTVHDGIDYSIKENSEMRKMRKELNDLKKENEFLKKAAAYFAKNQE
;
A
#
# COMPACT_ATOMS: atom_id res chain seq x y z
N MET A 1 -20.85 -16.07 -12.52
CA MET A 1 -19.47 -15.78 -12.07
C MET A 1 -18.95 -17.03 -11.35
N SER A 2 -18.16 -17.86 -12.03
CA SER A 2 -17.53 -19.05 -11.42
C SER A 2 -16.51 -18.61 -10.36
N LYS A 3 -16.62 -19.17 -9.15
CA LYS A 3 -15.66 -18.93 -8.07
C LYS A 3 -14.38 -19.67 -8.45
N HIS A 4 -13.39 -18.96 -9.00
CA HIS A 4 -12.08 -19.54 -9.23
C HIS A 4 -11.44 -19.83 -7.88
N TYR A 5 -11.42 -21.10 -7.47
CA TYR A 5 -10.67 -21.55 -6.32
C TYR A 5 -9.19 -21.48 -6.65
N THR A 6 -8.53 -20.41 -6.21
CA THR A 6 -7.07 -20.33 -6.24
C THR A 6 -6.51 -21.44 -5.38
N LYS A 7 -5.66 -22.30 -5.96
CA LYS A 7 -4.92 -23.33 -5.23
C LYS A 7 -4.13 -22.66 -4.10
N SER A 8 -4.49 -22.97 -2.86
CA SER A 8 -3.81 -22.42 -1.69
C SER A 8 -2.53 -23.23 -1.46
N TYR A 9 -1.39 -22.53 -1.41
CA TYR A 9 -0.10 -23.12 -1.08
C TYR A 9 0.23 -22.83 0.39
N PRO A 10 0.79 -23.80 1.14
CA PRO A 10 1.22 -23.56 2.50
C PRO A 10 2.24 -22.43 2.56
N GLU A 11 2.28 -21.70 3.67
CA GLU A 11 3.13 -20.51 3.81
C GLU A 11 4.62 -20.85 3.64
N GLU A 12 5.08 -21.95 4.22
CA GLU A 12 6.46 -22.43 4.10
C GLU A 12 6.88 -22.64 2.65
N TYR A 13 6.01 -23.25 1.84
CA TYR A 13 6.26 -23.44 0.42
C TYR A 13 6.36 -22.11 -0.33
N ARG A 14 5.52 -21.13 0.01
CA ARG A 14 5.58 -19.79 -0.58
C ARG A 14 6.87 -19.05 -0.20
N LYS A 15 7.32 -19.17 1.05
CA LYS A 15 8.58 -18.58 1.52
C LYS A 15 9.77 -19.18 0.81
N GLU A 16 9.81 -20.51 0.68
CA GLU A 16 10.89 -21.22 0.02
C GLU A 16 10.97 -20.87 -1.47
N ALA A 17 9.83 -20.80 -2.17
CA ALA A 17 9.77 -20.36 -3.55
C ALA A 17 10.31 -18.94 -3.76
N VAL A 18 10.00 -18.01 -2.85
CA VAL A 18 10.54 -16.63 -2.89
C VAL A 18 12.04 -16.62 -2.56
N ARG A 19 12.48 -17.39 -1.55
CA ARG A 19 13.90 -17.51 -1.17
C ARG A 19 14.75 -18.01 -2.34
N LEU A 20 14.28 -19.03 -3.06
CA LEU A 20 14.94 -19.56 -4.24
C LEU A 20 15.00 -18.52 -5.37
N ALA A 21 13.95 -17.72 -5.54
CA ALA A 21 13.89 -16.67 -6.55
C ALA A 21 14.72 -15.40 -6.20
N ASP A 22 15.18 -15.27 -4.95
CA ASP A 22 16.05 -14.19 -4.48
C ASP A 22 17.55 -14.56 -4.52
N GLN A 23 17.89 -15.81 -4.88
CA GLN A 23 19.28 -16.22 -5.09
C GLN A 23 19.87 -15.54 -6.33
N LYS A 24 21.12 -15.05 -6.25
CA LYS A 24 21.78 -14.29 -7.33
C LYS A 24 21.87 -15.05 -8.66
N ASP A 25 21.94 -16.38 -8.61
CA ASP A 25 22.14 -17.22 -9.79
C ASP A 25 20.83 -17.73 -10.42
N ARG A 26 19.67 -17.38 -9.85
CA ARG A 26 18.36 -17.87 -10.30
C ARG A 26 17.41 -16.72 -10.61
N THR A 27 16.72 -16.82 -11.73
CA THR A 27 15.65 -15.87 -12.07
C THR A 27 14.30 -16.38 -11.56
N THR A 28 13.39 -15.46 -11.20
CA THR A 28 12.00 -15.79 -10.81
C THR A 28 11.32 -16.69 -11.85
N ALA A 29 11.61 -16.48 -13.15
CA ALA A 29 11.05 -17.28 -14.23
C ALA A 29 11.58 -18.73 -14.24
N SER A 30 12.87 -18.92 -13.97
CA SER A 30 13.47 -20.25 -13.86
C SER A 30 12.89 -21.04 -12.68
N VAL A 31 12.79 -20.39 -11.52
CA VAL A 31 12.23 -21.00 -10.30
C VAL A 31 10.75 -21.33 -10.50
N ALA A 32 9.99 -20.44 -11.14
CA ALA A 32 8.59 -20.69 -11.46
C ALA A 32 8.43 -21.91 -12.38
N LYS A 33 9.29 -22.07 -13.39
CA LYS A 33 9.27 -23.23 -14.29
C LYS A 33 9.57 -24.54 -13.55
N GLU A 34 10.56 -24.53 -12.66
CA GLU A 34 10.94 -25.69 -11.84
C GLU A 34 9.81 -26.12 -10.88
N LEU A 35 9.11 -25.15 -10.30
CA LEU A 35 8.00 -25.39 -9.38
C LEU A 35 6.64 -25.61 -10.07
N GLY A 36 6.57 -25.50 -11.41
CA GLY A 36 5.31 -25.59 -12.15
C GLY A 36 4.34 -24.44 -11.85
N LEU A 37 4.87 -23.27 -11.48
CA LEU A 37 4.13 -22.08 -11.12
C LEU A 37 4.21 -21.03 -12.22
N HIS A 38 3.24 -20.10 -12.22
CA HIS A 38 3.36 -18.89 -13.02
C HIS A 38 4.29 -17.88 -12.32
N PRO A 39 5.23 -17.20 -13.02
CA PRO A 39 6.15 -16.25 -12.39
C PRO A 39 5.47 -15.15 -11.56
N ASN A 40 4.32 -14.65 -12.03
CA ASN A 40 3.51 -13.67 -11.28
C ASN A 40 3.07 -14.17 -9.90
N GLN A 41 2.93 -15.48 -9.70
CA GLN A 41 2.58 -16.05 -8.41
C GLN A 41 3.70 -15.79 -7.38
N ILE A 42 4.95 -15.98 -7.79
CA ILE A 42 6.13 -15.73 -6.94
C ILE A 42 6.30 -14.23 -6.69
N TYR A 43 6.10 -13.37 -7.71
CA TYR A 43 6.10 -11.91 -7.51
C TYR A 43 5.03 -11.44 -6.52
N ASN A 44 3.83 -12.01 -6.59
CA ASN A 44 2.75 -11.71 -5.65
C ASN A 44 3.10 -12.15 -4.22
N TRP A 45 3.72 -13.32 -4.05
CA TRP A 45 4.19 -13.78 -2.74
C TRP A 45 5.32 -12.91 -2.20
N ARG A 46 6.30 -12.53 -3.01
CA ARG A 46 7.36 -11.59 -2.61
C ARG A 46 6.76 -10.27 -2.12
N ARG A 47 5.77 -9.74 -2.83
CA ARG A 47 5.03 -8.52 -2.41
C ARG A 47 4.30 -8.74 -1.09
N GLN A 48 3.63 -9.87 -0.92
CA GLN A 48 2.92 -10.21 0.33
C GLN A 48 3.89 -10.33 1.51
N PHE A 49 5.04 -10.99 1.34
CA PHE A 49 6.04 -11.09 2.41
C PHE A 49 6.68 -9.74 2.73
N ASN A 50 7.01 -8.91 1.73
CA ASN A 50 7.51 -7.56 1.97
C ASN A 50 6.47 -6.66 2.67
N LEU A 51 5.20 -6.77 2.28
CA LEU A 51 4.09 -6.11 2.95
C LEU A 51 3.92 -6.63 4.38
N LEU A 52 4.09 -7.93 4.62
CA LEU A 52 4.05 -8.52 5.96
C LEU A 52 5.23 -8.07 6.82
N THR A 53 6.46 -8.00 6.30
CA THR A 53 7.62 -7.48 7.03
C THR A 53 7.44 -6.00 7.39
N ASN A 54 6.98 -5.19 6.45
CA ASN A 54 6.64 -3.79 6.71
C ASN A 54 5.45 -3.67 7.66
N LYS A 55 4.43 -4.53 7.51
CA LYS A 55 3.29 -4.59 8.42
C LYS A 55 3.67 -5.10 9.80
N GLN A 56 4.67 -5.95 9.95
CA GLN A 56 5.11 -6.50 11.23
C GLN A 56 5.84 -5.42 12.04
N PHE A 57 6.46 -4.45 11.37
CA PHE A 57 6.89 -3.19 12.00
C PHE A 57 5.70 -2.28 12.37
N THR A 58 4.60 -2.32 11.62
CA THR A 58 3.38 -1.54 11.90
C THR A 58 2.29 -2.34 12.62
N VAL A 59 2.55 -3.54 13.13
CA VAL A 59 1.59 -4.40 13.82
C VAL A 59 2.28 -4.88 15.07
N HIS A 60 2.10 -4.13 16.14
CA HIS A 60 2.43 -4.55 17.50
C HIS A 60 1.11 -4.98 18.17
N ASP A 61 1.08 -6.13 18.84
CA ASP A 61 -0.09 -6.63 19.58
C ASP A 61 -1.41 -6.76 18.78
N GLY A 62 -1.32 -7.12 17.50
CA GLY A 62 -2.51 -7.32 16.64
C GLY A 62 -3.22 -6.03 16.22
N ILE A 63 -2.64 -4.87 16.52
CA ILE A 63 -3.13 -3.56 16.09
C ILE A 63 -2.37 -3.14 14.82
N ASP A 64 -3.06 -3.04 13.67
CA ASP A 64 -2.47 -2.51 12.42
C ASP A 64 -2.35 -0.98 12.47
N TYR A 65 -1.19 -0.50 12.91
CA TYR A 65 -0.83 0.92 12.96
C TYR A 65 -0.77 1.56 11.57
N SER A 66 -0.57 0.79 10.48
CA SER A 66 -0.56 1.36 9.13
C SER A 66 -1.94 1.86 8.67
N ILE A 67 -3.02 1.23 9.17
CA ILE A 67 -4.39 1.68 8.90
C ILE A 67 -4.69 2.94 9.71
N LYS A 68 -4.28 2.98 10.98
CA LYS A 68 -4.57 4.10 11.89
C LYS A 68 -3.79 5.36 11.51
N GLU A 69 -2.49 5.24 11.31
CA GLU A 69 -1.59 6.34 10.91
C GLU A 69 -2.01 6.93 9.56
N ASN A 70 -2.41 6.09 8.60
CA ASN A 70 -2.89 6.55 7.30
C ASN A 70 -4.30 7.18 7.37
N SER A 71 -5.13 6.79 8.35
CA SER A 71 -6.46 7.39 8.56
C SER A 71 -6.36 8.79 9.20
N GLU A 72 -5.48 8.96 10.18
CA GLU A 72 -5.23 10.23 10.84
C GLU A 72 -4.52 11.21 9.90
N MET A 73 -3.50 10.74 9.18
CA MET A 73 -2.86 11.52 8.12
C MET A 73 -3.83 11.95 7.02
N ARG A 74 -4.76 11.09 6.60
CA ARG A 74 -5.79 11.47 5.62
C ARG A 74 -6.77 12.50 6.16
N LYS A 75 -7.21 12.36 7.41
CA LYS A 75 -8.07 13.35 8.08
C LYS A 75 -7.36 14.70 8.18
N MET A 76 -6.11 14.70 8.63
CA MET A 76 -5.32 15.92 8.83
C MET A 76 -5.00 16.62 7.50
N ARG A 77 -4.70 15.86 6.43
CA ARG A 77 -4.54 16.41 5.07
C ARG A 77 -5.84 17.00 4.53
N LYS A 78 -6.99 16.38 4.82
CA LYS A 78 -8.29 16.91 4.42
C LYS A 78 -8.58 18.23 5.12
N GLU A 79 -8.40 18.27 6.44
CA GLU A 79 -8.60 19.46 7.25
C GLU A 79 -7.70 20.62 6.82
N LEU A 80 -6.41 20.35 6.56
CA LEU A 80 -5.50 21.37 6.00
C LEU A 80 -5.96 21.90 4.64
N ASN A 81 -6.53 21.05 3.79
CA ASN A 81 -7.03 21.47 2.48
C ASN A 81 -8.30 22.33 2.62
N ASP A 82 -9.20 21.94 3.51
CA ASP A 82 -10.45 22.68 3.75
C ASP A 82 -10.15 24.06 4.36
N LEU A 83 -9.25 24.13 5.35
CA LEU A 83 -8.77 25.40 5.92
C LEU A 83 -8.08 26.30 4.89
N LYS A 84 -7.25 25.73 4.00
CA LYS A 84 -6.60 26.51 2.93
C LYS A 84 -7.63 27.13 1.97
N LYS A 85 -8.64 26.36 1.56
CA LYS A 85 -9.72 26.85 0.70
C LYS A 85 -10.52 27.97 1.37
N GLU A 86 -10.84 27.82 2.64
CA GLU A 86 -11.55 28.84 3.41
C GLU A 86 -10.72 30.11 3.53
N ASN A 87 -9.42 29.99 3.81
CA ASN A 87 -8.51 31.13 3.85
C ASN A 87 -8.42 31.85 2.50
N GLU A 88 -8.34 31.11 1.39
CA GLU A 88 -8.34 31.69 0.04
C GLU A 88 -9.66 32.39 -0.28
N PHE A 89 -10.79 31.80 0.10
CA PHE A 89 -12.11 32.42 -0.08
C PHE A 89 -12.22 33.72 0.70
N LEU A 90 -11.84 33.73 1.99
CA LEU A 90 -11.85 34.93 2.82
C LEU A 90 -10.93 36.02 2.28
N LYS A 91 -9.75 35.66 1.79
CA LYS A 91 -8.84 36.62 1.13
C LYS A 91 -9.45 37.24 -0.13
N LYS A 92 -10.09 36.42 -0.97
CA LYS A 92 -10.79 36.90 -2.18
C LYS A 92 -11.96 37.82 -1.81
N ALA A 93 -12.74 37.45 -0.79
CA ALA A 93 -13.83 38.27 -0.29
C ALA A 93 -13.30 39.61 0.26
N ALA A 94 -12.27 39.59 1.11
CA ALA A 94 -11.64 40.81 1.64
C ALA A 94 -11.11 41.72 0.52
N ALA A 95 -10.46 41.16 -0.49
CA ALA A 95 -9.99 41.92 -1.65
C ALA A 95 -11.15 42.51 -2.47
N TYR A 96 -12.25 41.77 -2.65
CA TYR A 96 -13.46 42.25 -3.31
C TYR A 96 -14.11 43.41 -2.54
N PHE A 97 -14.27 43.28 -1.23
CA PHE A 97 -14.85 44.33 -0.40
C PHE A 97 -13.96 45.57 -0.33
N ALA A 98 -12.64 45.41 -0.20
CA ALA A 98 -11.70 46.53 -0.23
C ALA A 98 -11.72 47.31 -1.56
N LYS A 99 -11.96 46.63 -2.69
CA LYS A 99 -12.07 47.26 -4.01
C LYS A 99 -13.38 48.02 -4.23
N ASN A 100 -14.44 47.68 -3.48
CA ASN A 100 -15.77 48.30 -3.62
C ASN A 100 -16.06 49.37 -2.55
N GLN A 101 -15.06 49.82 -1.79
CA GLN A 101 -15.17 50.94 -0.84
C GLN A 101 -14.62 52.28 -1.39
N GLU A 102 -14.28 52.33 -2.68
CA GLU A 102 -14.12 53.57 -3.46
C GLU A 102 -15.42 53.87 -4.23
#